data_AF-A0A7C7WN77-F1
#
_entry.id   AF-A0A7C7WN77-F1
#
_cell.length_a   1.000
_cell.length_b   1.000
_cell.length_c   1.000
_cell.angle_alpha   90.00
_cell.angle_beta   90.00
_cell.angle_gamma   90.00
#
_symmetry.space_group_name_H-M   'P 1'
#
loop_
_entity.id
_entity.type
_entity.pdbx_description
1 polymer ?
#
loop_
_entity_poly.entity_id
_entity_poly.type
_entity_poly.pdbx_seq_one_letter_code
_entity_poly.pdbx_strand_id
1 'polypeptide(L)'
;DASDPAAKPLAAPLFEREVRQPGVTATLAGAAGERLRAAGFHAQVDAQPDSVALFQLGERRLPIRRDGDQFRIGDETISGEVLLSRLHDDPAAVGPNVLLRPVVQDRLFPTVCYVAGPNELAYLAQLKAVYAHFDVPMPLMALRMTVSLVDAAVIKFVRRHNLAVETLHRRDESLLNELLGAQLPESVDQAMRAADATVREQMEALAVAVTAVDQTLAGAAESTRGRMERDLKNLRNKVVQAAKRRDQTLRRQFARAQTQLFPSGTPQERTIAGLFFLNRYGPALIDRLVTDPTLDTRHHWVVAV
;
A
#
# COMPACT_ATOMS: atom_id res chain seq x y z
N ASP A 1 17.50 5.35 -20.08
CA ASP A 1 17.70 4.64 -18.80
C ASP A 1 18.31 5.62 -17.81
N ALA A 2 17.93 5.62 -16.52
CA ALA A 2 18.55 6.49 -15.50
C ALA A 2 20.01 6.12 -15.19
N SER A 3 20.42 4.91 -15.58
CA SER A 3 21.79 4.40 -15.51
C SER A 3 22.59 4.67 -16.79
N ASP A 4 21.98 5.27 -17.82
CA ASP A 4 22.65 5.59 -19.07
C ASP A 4 23.83 6.55 -18.82
N PRO A 5 25.07 6.15 -19.13
CA PRO A 5 26.24 7.00 -18.95
C PRO A 5 26.11 8.35 -19.66
N ALA A 6 25.44 8.39 -20.82
CA ALA A 6 25.28 9.62 -21.60
C ALA A 6 24.41 10.68 -20.91
N ALA A 7 23.53 10.28 -19.99
CA ALA A 7 22.67 11.21 -19.24
C ALA A 7 23.39 11.87 -18.05
N LYS A 8 24.51 11.29 -17.59
CA LYS A 8 25.18 11.67 -16.34
C LYS A 8 25.85 13.05 -16.39
N PRO A 9 26.54 13.44 -17.48
CA PRO A 9 27.09 14.78 -17.60
C PRO A 9 26.03 15.89 -17.49
N LEU A 10 24.80 15.62 -17.96
CA LEU A 10 23.69 16.57 -17.90
C LEU A 10 23.16 16.78 -16.46
N ALA A 11 23.41 15.81 -15.57
CA ALA A 11 23.04 15.85 -14.16
C ALA A 11 24.21 16.26 -13.23
N ALA A 12 25.44 16.33 -13.75
CA ALA A 12 26.64 16.63 -12.97
C ALA A 12 26.53 17.89 -12.09
N PRO A 13 25.93 19.01 -12.55
CA PRO A 13 25.77 20.19 -11.69
C PRO A 13 24.93 19.94 -10.43
N LEU A 14 23.95 19.03 -10.48
CA LEU A 14 23.19 18.63 -9.29
C LEU A 14 24.05 17.81 -8.34
N PHE A 15 24.86 16.90 -8.88
CA PHE A 15 25.76 16.06 -8.08
C PHE A 15 26.85 16.92 -7.41
N GLU A 16 27.43 17.87 -8.13
CA GLU A 16 28.40 18.82 -7.58
C GLU A 16 27.79 19.64 -6.43
N ARG A 17 26.56 20.13 -6.60
CA ARG A 17 25.86 20.89 -5.56
C ARG A 17 25.61 20.04 -4.31
N GLU A 18 25.17 18.79 -4.49
CA GLU A 18 24.99 17.85 -3.38
C GLU A 18 26.30 17.56 -2.64
N VAL A 19 27.42 17.43 -3.36
CA VAL A 19 28.75 17.25 -2.74
C VAL A 19 29.22 18.51 -2.02
N ARG A 20 28.96 19.69 -2.58
CA ARG A 20 29.33 20.99 -1.96
C ARG A 20 28.48 21.35 -0.75
N GLN A 21 27.28 20.80 -0.65
CA GLN A 21 26.32 21.09 0.41
C GLN A 21 25.82 19.78 1.06
N PRO A 22 26.74 18.96 1.61
CA PRO A 22 26.42 17.60 2.01
C PRO A 22 25.43 17.59 3.18
N GLY A 23 24.42 16.73 3.09
CA GLY A 23 23.40 16.55 4.11
C GLY A 23 22.25 17.56 4.08
N VAL A 24 22.30 18.59 3.22
CA VAL A 24 21.17 19.53 3.07
C VAL A 24 19.94 18.81 2.52
N THR A 25 20.09 17.97 1.49
CA THR A 25 19.00 17.15 0.93
C THR A 25 18.34 16.27 1.99
N ALA A 26 19.15 15.57 2.79
CA ALA A 26 18.65 14.71 3.87
C ALA A 26 17.92 15.51 4.95
N THR A 27 18.47 16.67 5.34
CA THR A 27 17.87 17.57 6.32
C THR A 27 16.51 18.09 5.87
N LEU A 28 16.40 18.54 4.62
CA LEU A 28 15.15 19.05 4.04
C LEU A 28 14.08 17.95 3.95
N ALA A 29 14.46 16.75 3.48
CA ALA A 29 13.57 15.60 3.41
C ALA A 29 13.13 15.10 4.79
N GLY A 30 14.04 15.12 5.77
CA GLY A 30 13.77 14.78 7.17
C GLY A 30 12.78 15.75 7.82
N ALA A 31 13.00 17.06 7.67
CA ALA A 31 12.08 18.08 8.16
C ALA A 31 10.68 17.98 7.52
N ALA A 32 10.60 17.61 6.24
CA ALA A 32 9.33 17.30 5.61
C ALA A 32 8.68 16.03 6.18
N GLY A 33 9.48 14.99 6.46
CA GLY A 33 9.07 13.78 7.15
C GLY A 33 8.46 14.05 8.53
N GLU A 34 9.08 14.88 9.36
CA GLU A 34 8.53 15.25 10.66
C GLU A 34 7.19 15.98 10.54
N ARG A 35 7.04 16.88 9.57
CA ARG A 35 5.75 17.55 9.31
C ARG A 35 4.66 16.57 8.88
N LEU A 36 5.00 15.57 8.07
CA LEU A 36 4.05 14.50 7.70
C LEU A 36 3.60 13.70 8.91
N ARG A 37 4.55 13.29 9.78
CA ARG A 37 4.24 12.56 11.01
C ARG A 37 3.38 13.38 11.97
N ALA A 38 3.70 14.65 12.16
CA ALA A 38 2.91 15.58 12.98
C ALA A 38 1.46 15.75 12.46
N ALA A 39 1.25 15.61 11.16
CA ALA A 39 -0.07 15.64 10.52
C ALA A 39 -0.78 14.27 10.48
N GLY A 40 -0.22 13.23 11.11
CA GLY A 40 -0.80 11.88 11.17
C GLY A 40 -0.50 11.00 9.96
N PHE A 41 0.38 11.43 9.05
CA PHE A 41 0.83 10.64 7.91
C PHE A 41 2.12 9.87 8.23
N HIS A 42 2.42 8.85 7.41
CA HIS A 42 3.70 8.15 7.48
C HIS A 42 4.76 8.84 6.62
N ALA A 43 5.99 8.97 7.13
CA ALA A 43 7.14 9.39 6.35
C ALA A 43 7.80 8.16 5.70
N GLN A 44 7.82 8.11 4.37
CA GLN A 44 8.24 6.93 3.61
C GLN A 44 9.76 6.75 3.57
N VAL A 45 10.53 7.86 3.57
CA VAL A 45 12.00 7.83 3.60
C VAL A 45 12.48 8.40 4.91
N ASP A 46 13.23 7.60 5.64
CA ASP A 46 13.95 8.04 6.84
C ASP A 46 15.35 8.54 6.44
N ALA A 47 15.46 9.85 6.27
CA ALA A 47 16.67 10.50 5.79
C ALA A 47 17.67 10.66 6.94
N GLN A 48 18.77 9.91 6.88
CA GLN A 48 19.82 9.98 7.90
C GLN A 48 20.63 11.28 7.75
N PRO A 49 21.02 11.98 8.84
CA PRO A 49 21.76 13.23 8.76
C PRO A 49 23.15 13.15 8.10
N ASP A 50 23.75 11.95 8.09
CA ASP A 50 25.01 11.66 7.43
C ASP A 50 24.82 11.22 5.96
N SER A 51 23.58 11.07 5.49
CA SER A 51 23.31 10.65 4.11
C SER A 51 23.65 11.76 3.14
N VAL A 52 24.46 11.43 2.14
CA VAL A 52 24.57 12.20 0.89
C VAL A 52 23.60 11.57 -0.11
N ALA A 53 22.90 12.37 -0.89
CA ALA A 53 21.86 11.90 -1.80
C ALA A 53 22.41 11.20 -3.08
N LEU A 54 23.61 10.62 -2.98
CA LEU A 54 24.40 10.01 -4.04
C LEU A 54 24.91 8.62 -3.65
N PHE A 55 25.16 7.83 -4.69
CA PHE A 55 25.84 6.55 -4.66
C PHE A 55 27.07 6.62 -5.56
N GLN A 56 28.14 5.95 -5.17
CA GLN A 56 29.17 5.52 -6.13
C GLN A 56 28.69 4.25 -6.83
N LEU A 57 28.79 4.26 -8.16
CA LEU A 57 28.43 3.18 -9.07
C LEU A 57 29.72 2.49 -9.55
N GLY A 58 29.67 1.18 -9.68
CA GLY A 58 30.78 0.31 -10.07
C GLY A 58 30.32 -1.14 -10.00
N GLU A 59 31.20 -2.07 -9.61
CA GLU A 59 30.80 -3.47 -9.35
C GLU A 59 29.71 -3.58 -8.27
N ARG A 60 29.75 -2.68 -7.28
CA ARG A 60 28.76 -2.55 -6.22
C ARG A 60 28.29 -1.12 -6.11
N ARG A 61 27.02 -0.93 -5.80
CA ARG A 61 26.45 0.38 -5.46
C ARG A 61 26.75 0.71 -4.01
N LEU A 62 27.62 1.70 -3.78
CA LEU A 62 28.04 2.10 -2.43
C LEU A 62 27.42 3.44 -2.04
N PRO A 63 26.76 3.56 -0.87
CA PRO A 63 26.25 4.84 -0.39
C PRO A 63 27.41 5.78 -0.09
N ILE A 64 27.26 7.05 -0.47
CA ILE A 64 28.15 8.11 -0.04
C ILE A 64 27.58 8.69 1.26
N ARG A 65 28.40 8.75 2.31
CA ARG A 65 28.03 9.32 3.60
C ARG A 65 28.97 10.44 3.98
N ARG A 66 28.46 11.46 4.68
CA ARG A 66 29.26 12.51 5.29
C ARG A 66 29.91 11.98 6.57
N ASP A 67 31.19 12.24 6.72
CA ASP A 67 31.98 11.90 7.91
C ASP A 67 32.82 13.12 8.32
N GLY A 68 32.27 13.95 9.21
CA GLY A 68 32.83 15.29 9.50
C GLY A 68 32.89 16.15 8.23
N ASP A 69 34.10 16.60 7.90
CA ASP A 69 34.39 17.39 6.69
C ASP A 69 34.75 16.51 5.46
N GLN A 70 34.69 15.19 5.62
CA GLN A 70 35.03 14.20 4.60
C GLN A 70 33.82 13.37 4.18
N PHE A 71 34.04 12.47 3.22
CA PHE A 71 33.05 11.55 2.68
C PHE A 71 33.53 10.12 2.84
N ARG A 72 32.64 9.24 3.31
CA ARG A 72 32.90 7.81 3.42
C ARG A 72 32.14 7.04 2.34
N ILE A 73 32.86 6.18 1.62
CA ILE A 73 32.34 5.31 0.56
C ILE A 73 32.87 3.90 0.80
N GLY A 74 32.02 3.03 1.37
CA GLY A 74 32.49 1.74 1.88
C GLY A 74 33.51 1.93 3.01
N ASP A 75 34.72 1.42 2.82
CA ASP A 75 35.85 1.52 3.76
C ASP A 75 36.79 2.70 3.44
N GLU A 76 36.52 3.43 2.35
CA GLU A 76 37.34 4.57 1.93
C GLU A 76 36.79 5.87 2.51
N THR A 77 37.67 6.74 3.00
CA THR A 77 37.34 8.12 3.38
C THR A 77 38.12 9.10 2.50
N ILE A 78 37.41 10.03 1.84
CA ILE A 78 37.97 10.98 0.88
C ILE A 78 37.50 12.42 1.18
N SER A 79 38.28 13.42 0.74
CA SER A 79 37.84 14.82 0.84
C SER A 79 36.76 15.15 -0.21
N GLY A 80 36.07 16.26 0.01
CA GLY A 80 35.14 16.80 -0.98
C GLY A 80 35.81 17.15 -2.31
N GLU A 81 37.05 17.64 -2.32
CA GLU A 81 37.75 17.92 -3.58
C GLU A 81 38.04 16.64 -4.37
N VAL A 82 38.43 15.56 -3.67
CA VAL A 82 38.65 14.25 -4.31
C VAL A 82 37.35 13.71 -4.90
N LEU A 83 36.24 13.80 -4.16
CA LEU A 83 34.94 13.36 -4.67
C LEU A 83 34.47 14.19 -5.87
N LEU A 84 34.67 15.51 -5.85
CA LEU A 84 34.39 16.39 -6.99
C LEU A 84 35.27 16.06 -8.20
N SER A 85 36.57 15.79 -8.00
CA SER A 85 37.46 15.35 -9.09
C SER A 85 36.95 14.07 -9.72
N ARG A 86 36.62 13.04 -8.92
CA ARG A 86 36.05 11.78 -9.41
C ARG A 86 34.77 12.00 -10.21
N LEU A 87 33.91 12.89 -9.73
CA LEU A 87 32.66 13.24 -10.41
C LEU A 87 32.91 13.94 -11.76
N HIS A 88 33.91 14.81 -11.87
CA HIS A 88 34.26 15.46 -13.13
C HIS A 88 34.94 14.50 -14.11
N ASP A 89 35.80 13.61 -13.61
CA ASP A 89 36.54 12.64 -14.42
C ASP A 89 35.63 11.55 -14.99
N ASP A 90 34.69 11.05 -14.18
CA ASP A 90 33.69 10.07 -14.59
C ASP A 90 32.32 10.31 -13.89
N PRO A 91 31.46 11.15 -14.48
CA PRO A 91 30.10 11.36 -13.97
C PRO A 91 29.26 10.08 -13.92
N ALA A 92 29.58 9.07 -14.73
CA ALA A 92 28.83 7.83 -14.79
C ALA A 92 29.10 6.90 -13.60
N ALA A 93 30.22 7.12 -12.89
CA ALA A 93 30.50 6.48 -11.62
C ALA A 93 29.65 7.02 -10.46
N VAL A 94 28.76 7.99 -10.68
CA VAL A 94 27.90 8.57 -9.64
C VAL A 94 26.42 8.47 -10.02
N GLY A 95 25.58 8.13 -9.05
CA GLY A 95 24.14 8.01 -9.22
C GLY A 95 23.33 8.61 -8.07
N PRO A 96 22.14 9.17 -8.34
CA PRO A 96 21.31 9.71 -7.28
C PRO A 96 20.65 8.59 -6.46
N ASN A 97 20.37 8.86 -5.18
CA ASN A 97 19.50 8.02 -4.38
C ASN A 97 18.01 8.40 -4.55
N VAL A 98 17.14 7.79 -3.76
CA VAL A 98 15.68 8.01 -3.83
C VAL A 98 15.27 9.48 -3.65
N LEU A 99 16.04 10.27 -2.88
CA LEU A 99 15.74 11.68 -2.62
C LEU A 99 16.13 12.60 -3.77
N LEU A 100 17.21 12.28 -4.49
CA LEU A 100 17.71 13.12 -5.58
C LEU A 100 17.26 12.63 -6.97
N ARG A 101 16.90 11.36 -7.11
CA ARG A 101 16.51 10.76 -8.41
C ARG A 101 15.38 11.52 -9.11
N PRO A 102 14.29 11.93 -8.43
CA PRO A 102 13.23 12.69 -9.08
C PRO A 102 13.70 14.07 -9.57
N VAL A 103 14.53 14.75 -8.79
CA VAL A 103 15.10 16.05 -9.16
C VAL A 103 16.00 15.94 -10.40
N VAL A 104 16.80 14.87 -10.48
CA VAL A 104 17.61 14.58 -11.68
C VAL A 104 16.73 14.36 -12.90
N GLN A 105 15.66 13.57 -12.78
CA GLN A 105 14.73 13.36 -13.89
C GLN A 105 14.17 14.68 -14.41
N ASP A 106 13.67 15.53 -13.52
CA ASP A 106 12.99 16.78 -13.90
C ASP A 106 13.96 17.91 -14.27
N ARG A 107 15.26 17.72 -13.99
CA ARG A 107 16.32 18.55 -14.57
C ARG A 107 16.61 18.18 -16.02
N LEU A 108 16.54 16.90 -16.36
CA LEU A 108 16.82 16.37 -17.69
C LEU A 108 15.62 16.53 -18.63
N PHE A 109 14.41 16.41 -18.11
CA PHE A 109 13.18 16.46 -18.88
C PHE A 109 12.30 17.63 -18.45
N PRO A 110 11.62 18.31 -19.40
CA PRO A 110 10.60 19.32 -19.08
C PRO A 110 9.32 18.62 -18.58
N THR A 111 9.39 18.03 -17.39
CA THR A 111 8.31 17.23 -16.82
C THR A 111 7.15 18.10 -16.38
N VAL A 112 6.00 17.96 -17.03
CA VAL A 112 4.75 18.60 -16.58
C VAL A 112 4.12 17.84 -15.41
N CYS A 113 4.17 16.51 -15.47
CA CYS A 113 3.56 15.63 -14.48
C CYS A 113 4.41 14.38 -14.25
N TYR A 114 4.70 14.08 -13.00
CA TYR A 114 5.28 12.81 -12.55
C TYR A 114 4.14 11.85 -12.17
N VAL A 115 4.08 10.69 -12.80
CA VAL A 115 3.07 9.65 -12.54
C VAL A 115 3.66 8.59 -11.61
N ALA A 116 3.19 8.55 -10.36
CA ALA A 116 3.77 7.78 -9.27
C ALA A 116 2.86 6.63 -8.81
N GLY A 117 3.47 5.51 -8.37
CA GLY A 117 2.77 4.54 -7.54
C GLY A 117 2.46 5.09 -6.13
N PRO A 118 1.58 4.43 -5.34
CA PRO A 118 1.25 4.88 -3.98
C PRO A 118 2.47 5.09 -3.08
N ASN A 119 3.42 4.15 -3.09
CA ASN A 119 4.63 4.24 -2.27
C ASN A 119 5.59 5.35 -2.75
N GLU A 120 5.61 5.64 -4.05
CA GLU A 120 6.44 6.72 -4.58
C GLU A 120 5.86 8.08 -4.20
N LEU A 121 4.53 8.24 -4.35
CA LEU A 121 3.84 9.47 -3.99
C LEU A 121 4.09 9.87 -2.52
N ALA A 122 4.16 8.89 -1.63
CA ALA A 122 4.44 9.11 -0.21
C ALA A 122 5.81 9.77 0.04
N TYR A 123 6.89 9.34 -0.63
CA TYR A 123 8.19 10.00 -0.45
C TYR A 123 8.32 11.27 -1.29
N LEU A 124 7.63 11.39 -2.43
CA LEU A 124 7.61 12.62 -3.24
C LEU A 124 7.08 13.81 -2.44
N ALA A 125 6.17 13.58 -1.49
CA ALA A 125 5.69 14.59 -0.54
C ALA A 125 6.82 15.19 0.33
N GLN A 126 7.93 14.45 0.53
CA GLN A 126 9.10 14.92 1.28
C GLN A 126 10.03 15.82 0.44
N LEU A 127 9.86 15.90 -0.88
CA LEU A 127 10.87 16.48 -1.76
C LEU A 127 10.63 17.95 -2.13
N LYS A 128 9.51 18.57 -1.75
CA LYS A 128 9.19 19.95 -2.17
C LYS A 128 10.32 20.95 -1.91
N ALA A 129 10.92 20.88 -0.72
CA ALA A 129 12.04 21.77 -0.37
C ALA A 129 13.35 21.34 -1.05
N VAL A 130 13.52 20.04 -1.34
CA VAL A 130 14.66 19.51 -2.10
C VAL A 130 14.63 20.04 -3.54
N TYR A 131 13.48 20.02 -4.21
CA TYR A 131 13.33 20.63 -5.55
C TYR A 131 13.73 22.11 -5.56
N ALA A 132 13.19 22.89 -4.62
CA ALA A 132 13.54 24.30 -4.47
C ALA A 132 15.03 24.50 -4.20
N HIS A 133 15.64 23.63 -3.39
CA HIS A 133 17.08 23.68 -3.10
C HIS A 133 17.94 23.48 -4.34
N PHE A 134 17.52 22.70 -5.32
CA PHE A 134 18.28 22.47 -6.55
C PHE A 134 17.85 23.38 -7.71
N ASP A 135 16.98 24.36 -7.46
CA ASP A 135 16.42 25.25 -8.49
C ASP A 135 15.73 24.48 -9.64
N VAL A 136 15.13 23.33 -9.31
CA VAL A 136 14.34 22.52 -10.24
C VAL A 136 12.86 22.70 -9.90
N PRO A 137 12.00 23.13 -10.85
CA PRO A 137 10.57 23.20 -10.62
C PRO A 137 10.00 21.81 -10.31
N MET A 138 9.30 21.68 -9.18
CA MET A 138 8.60 20.43 -8.86
C MET A 138 7.39 20.26 -9.79
N PRO A 139 7.28 19.15 -10.55
CA PRO A 139 6.16 18.95 -11.46
C PRO A 139 4.86 18.64 -10.69
N LEU A 140 3.76 18.56 -11.42
CA LEU A 140 2.53 17.99 -10.87
C LEU A 140 2.79 16.53 -10.48
N MET A 141 2.30 16.13 -9.31
CA MET A 141 2.41 14.75 -8.83
C MET A 141 1.05 14.08 -9.00
N ALA A 142 0.98 13.05 -9.85
CA ALA A 142 -0.24 12.29 -10.09
C ALA A 142 -0.07 10.84 -9.63
N LEU A 143 -1.10 10.28 -9.03
CA LEU A 143 -1.15 8.84 -8.78
C LEU A 143 -1.36 8.13 -10.11
N ARG A 144 -0.69 7.01 -10.37
CA ARG A 144 -1.00 6.18 -11.53
C ARG A 144 -2.34 5.48 -11.34
N MET A 145 -2.97 5.12 -12.45
CA MET A 145 -4.13 4.21 -12.41
C MET A 145 -3.73 2.87 -11.81
N THR A 146 -4.67 2.24 -11.11
CA THR A 146 -4.54 0.88 -10.60
C THR A 146 -5.61 0.01 -11.24
N VAL A 147 -5.20 -1.17 -11.70
CA VAL A 147 -6.05 -2.04 -12.53
C VAL A 147 -5.91 -3.49 -12.08
N SER A 148 -7.03 -4.21 -12.01
CA SER A 148 -7.08 -5.67 -11.91
C SER A 148 -7.80 -6.26 -13.12
N LEU A 149 -7.18 -7.25 -13.74
CA LEU A 149 -7.73 -8.00 -14.87
C LEU A 149 -8.34 -9.29 -14.36
N VAL A 150 -9.63 -9.46 -14.58
CA VAL A 150 -10.38 -10.61 -14.08
C VAL A 150 -11.25 -11.20 -15.18
N ASP A 151 -11.64 -12.45 -15.04
CA ASP A 151 -12.64 -13.01 -15.94
C ASP A 151 -14.05 -12.50 -15.65
N ALA A 152 -14.95 -12.69 -16.62
CA ALA A 152 -16.35 -12.29 -16.51
C ALA A 152 -17.09 -12.93 -15.30
N ALA A 153 -16.66 -14.11 -14.83
CA ALA A 153 -17.30 -14.77 -13.70
C ALA A 153 -17.00 -14.04 -12.39
N VAL A 154 -15.79 -13.50 -12.22
CA VAL A 154 -15.43 -12.66 -11.07
C VAL A 154 -16.23 -11.36 -11.06
N ILE A 155 -16.38 -10.67 -12.20
CA ILE A 155 -17.22 -9.46 -12.27
C ILE A 155 -18.67 -9.77 -11.90
N LYS A 156 -19.22 -10.86 -12.46
CA LYS A 156 -20.58 -11.29 -12.16
C LYS A 156 -20.75 -11.61 -10.68
N PHE A 157 -19.74 -12.23 -10.05
CA PHE A 157 -19.73 -12.53 -8.63
C PHE A 157 -19.73 -11.26 -7.77
N VAL A 158 -18.79 -10.34 -8.02
CA VAL A 158 -18.68 -9.06 -7.30
C VAL A 158 -19.97 -8.26 -7.40
N ARG A 159 -20.55 -8.14 -8.60
CA ARG A 159 -21.81 -7.42 -8.83
C ARG A 159 -23.01 -8.09 -8.17
N ARG A 160 -23.15 -9.41 -8.30
CA ARG A 160 -24.27 -10.16 -7.70
C ARG A 160 -24.36 -9.96 -6.19
N HIS A 161 -23.21 -9.93 -5.52
CA HIS A 161 -23.13 -9.80 -4.08
C HIS A 161 -22.87 -8.36 -3.60
N ASN A 162 -22.91 -7.37 -4.52
CA ASN A 162 -22.63 -5.96 -4.25
C ASN A 162 -21.35 -5.75 -3.40
N LEU A 163 -20.29 -6.46 -3.76
CA LEU A 163 -19.04 -6.45 -3.00
C LEU A 163 -18.18 -5.25 -3.39
N ALA A 164 -17.71 -4.51 -2.39
CA ALA A 164 -16.61 -3.60 -2.59
C ALA A 164 -15.32 -4.41 -2.77
N VAL A 165 -14.54 -4.13 -3.82
CA VAL A 165 -13.40 -4.96 -4.25
C VAL A 165 -12.38 -5.12 -3.13
N GLU A 166 -12.09 -4.05 -2.40
CA GLU A 166 -11.17 -4.00 -1.27
C GLU A 166 -11.53 -4.97 -0.13
N THR A 167 -12.79 -5.36 0.01
CA THR A 167 -13.20 -6.34 1.04
C THR A 167 -12.67 -7.74 0.75
N LEU A 168 -12.41 -8.06 -0.52
CA LEU A 168 -11.81 -9.33 -0.94
C LEU A 168 -10.31 -9.43 -0.62
N HIS A 169 -9.68 -8.32 -0.22
CA HIS A 169 -8.29 -8.30 0.24
C HIS A 169 -8.09 -9.04 1.56
N ARG A 170 -9.14 -9.10 2.41
CA ARG A 170 -9.08 -9.79 3.70
C ARG A 170 -8.76 -11.26 3.50
N ARG A 171 -7.78 -11.76 4.25
CA ARG A 171 -7.36 -13.19 4.16
C ARG A 171 -8.10 -14.12 5.11
N ASP A 172 -9.01 -13.60 5.91
CA ASP A 172 -9.84 -14.41 6.80
C ASP A 172 -11.13 -14.89 6.10
N GLU A 173 -11.85 -15.81 6.75
CA GLU A 173 -13.14 -16.26 6.25
C GLU A 173 -14.31 -15.31 6.61
N SER A 174 -14.07 -14.10 7.13
CA SER A 174 -15.14 -13.23 7.65
C SER A 174 -16.16 -12.85 6.58
N LEU A 175 -15.69 -12.37 5.43
CA LEU A 175 -16.56 -12.00 4.30
C LEU A 175 -17.27 -13.23 3.73
N LEU A 176 -16.58 -14.36 3.66
CA LEU A 176 -17.18 -15.62 3.22
C LEU A 176 -18.27 -16.11 4.20
N ASN A 177 -18.06 -15.96 5.52
CA ASN A 177 -19.06 -16.24 6.55
C ASN A 177 -20.30 -15.36 6.36
N GLU A 178 -20.09 -14.06 6.11
CA GLU A 178 -21.18 -13.11 5.89
C GLU A 178 -22.02 -13.48 4.67
N LEU A 179 -21.37 -13.76 3.53
CA LEU A 179 -22.04 -14.19 2.31
C LEU A 179 -22.81 -15.50 2.47
N LEU A 180 -22.27 -16.45 3.23
CA LEU A 180 -22.94 -17.74 3.50
C LEU A 180 -24.07 -17.60 4.51
N GLY A 181 -23.92 -16.70 5.50
CA GLY A 181 -24.96 -16.35 6.45
C GLY A 181 -26.17 -15.69 5.78
N ALA A 182 -25.94 -14.85 4.78
CA ALA A 182 -27.00 -14.21 3.99
C ALA A 182 -27.83 -15.20 3.14
N GLN A 183 -27.35 -16.44 2.96
CA GLN A 183 -28.09 -17.50 2.27
C GLN A 183 -28.80 -18.47 3.23
N LEU A 184 -28.70 -18.27 4.55
CA LEU A 184 -29.43 -19.11 5.49
C LEU A 184 -30.94 -18.98 5.22
N PRO A 185 -31.71 -20.08 5.35
CA PRO A 185 -33.16 -19.98 5.29
C PRO A 185 -33.64 -18.94 6.30
N GLU A 186 -34.56 -18.07 5.89
CA GLU A 186 -35.09 -16.98 6.72
C GLU A 186 -35.58 -17.48 8.08
N SER A 187 -36.21 -18.67 8.12
CA SER A 187 -36.65 -19.31 9.36
C SER A 187 -35.51 -19.59 10.36
N VAL A 188 -34.31 -19.93 9.87
CA VAL A 188 -33.13 -20.19 10.70
C VAL A 188 -32.55 -18.89 11.23
N ASP A 189 -32.44 -17.85 10.40
CA ASP A 189 -31.92 -16.55 10.86
C ASP A 189 -32.90 -15.87 11.84
N GLN A 190 -34.22 -15.97 11.59
CA GLN A 190 -35.25 -15.52 12.52
C GLN A 190 -35.18 -16.25 13.87
N ALA A 191 -35.06 -17.58 13.86
CA ALA A 191 -34.93 -18.35 15.10
C ALA A 191 -33.67 -17.96 15.89
N MET A 192 -32.54 -17.71 15.22
CA MET A 192 -31.31 -17.24 15.86
C MET A 192 -31.45 -15.84 16.45
N ARG A 193 -32.06 -14.90 15.73
CA ARG A 193 -32.32 -13.54 16.22
C ARG A 193 -33.29 -13.55 17.40
N ALA A 194 -34.33 -14.39 17.35
CA ALA A 194 -35.27 -14.54 18.44
C ALA A 194 -34.58 -15.09 19.70
N ALA A 195 -33.73 -16.12 19.57
CA ALA A 195 -32.97 -16.66 20.69
C ALA A 195 -32.04 -15.64 21.35
N ASP A 196 -31.32 -14.85 20.54
CA ASP A 196 -30.44 -13.78 21.01
C ASP A 196 -31.22 -12.68 21.77
N ALA A 197 -32.34 -12.25 21.19
CA ALA A 197 -33.22 -11.26 21.82
C ALA A 197 -33.80 -11.77 23.15
N THR A 198 -34.29 -13.01 23.21
CA THR A 198 -34.83 -13.62 24.42
C THR A 198 -33.75 -13.76 25.50
N VAL A 199 -32.55 -14.22 25.16
CA VAL A 199 -31.46 -14.34 26.14
C VAL A 199 -31.11 -12.97 26.72
N ARG A 200 -30.99 -11.94 25.87
CA ARG A 200 -30.70 -10.58 26.33
C ARG A 200 -31.79 -10.06 27.28
N GLU A 201 -33.06 -10.15 26.87
CA GLU A 201 -34.20 -9.67 27.66
C GLU A 201 -34.29 -10.37 29.03
N GLN A 202 -34.19 -11.71 29.06
CA GLN A 202 -34.29 -12.47 30.30
C GLN A 202 -33.09 -12.23 31.23
N MET A 203 -31.89 -12.04 30.67
CA MET A 203 -30.69 -11.74 31.46
C MET A 203 -30.70 -10.31 32.01
N GLU A 204 -31.24 -9.34 31.27
CA GLU A 204 -31.47 -7.97 31.77
C GLU A 204 -32.45 -7.97 32.94
N ALA A 205 -33.59 -8.68 32.81
CA ALA A 205 -34.55 -8.84 33.90
C ALA A 205 -33.93 -9.54 35.13
N LEU A 206 -33.14 -10.59 34.91
CA LEU A 206 -32.45 -11.31 35.98
C LEU A 206 -31.41 -10.42 36.67
N ALA A 207 -30.65 -9.62 35.92
CA ALA A 207 -29.65 -8.70 36.47
C ALA A 207 -30.28 -7.69 37.43
N VAL A 208 -31.50 -7.21 37.16
CA VAL A 208 -32.26 -6.36 38.09
C VAL A 208 -32.70 -7.17 39.32
N ALA A 209 -33.30 -8.34 39.13
CA ALA A 209 -33.87 -9.13 40.24
C ALA A 209 -32.82 -9.57 41.26
N VAL A 210 -31.62 -9.98 40.82
CA VAL A 210 -30.56 -10.48 41.74
C VAL A 210 -29.98 -9.39 42.64
N THR A 211 -30.12 -8.11 42.28
CA THR A 211 -29.66 -7.00 43.14
C THR A 211 -30.48 -6.85 44.42
N ALA A 212 -31.70 -7.39 44.44
CA ALA A 212 -32.51 -7.47 45.66
C ALA A 212 -31.94 -8.46 46.69
N VAL A 213 -31.09 -9.40 46.25
CA VAL A 213 -30.35 -10.31 47.13
C VAL A 213 -29.04 -9.64 47.57
N ASP A 214 -28.23 -9.17 46.62
CA ASP A 214 -26.97 -8.49 46.87
C ASP A 214 -26.59 -7.60 45.66
N GLN A 215 -26.27 -6.32 45.90
CA GLN A 215 -25.90 -5.36 44.86
C GLN A 215 -24.65 -5.76 44.06
N THR A 216 -23.74 -6.54 44.64
CA THR A 216 -22.51 -7.00 43.98
C THR A 216 -22.76 -8.06 42.91
N LEU A 217 -23.94 -8.70 42.90
CA LEU A 217 -24.29 -9.76 41.94
C LEU A 217 -24.63 -9.23 40.54
N ALA A 218 -24.84 -7.92 40.36
CA ALA A 218 -25.10 -7.33 39.04
C ALA A 218 -23.95 -7.62 38.04
N GLY A 219 -22.70 -7.53 38.49
CA GLY A 219 -21.53 -7.84 37.66
C GLY A 219 -21.46 -9.32 37.26
N ALA A 220 -21.90 -10.22 38.14
CA ALA A 220 -21.96 -11.66 37.86
C ALA A 220 -23.03 -11.99 36.82
N ALA A 221 -24.20 -11.36 36.89
CA ALA A 221 -25.27 -11.50 35.90
C ALA A 221 -24.82 -11.00 34.51
N GLU A 222 -24.18 -9.83 34.45
CA GLU A 222 -23.67 -9.25 33.21
C GLU A 222 -22.55 -10.10 32.57
N SER A 223 -21.63 -10.61 33.40
CA SER A 223 -20.58 -11.54 32.95
C SER A 223 -21.16 -12.84 32.40
N THR A 224 -22.29 -13.30 32.95
CA THR A 224 -23.02 -14.49 32.48
C THR A 224 -23.70 -14.21 31.14
N ARG A 225 -24.38 -13.06 31.01
CA ARG A 225 -24.99 -12.60 29.75
C ARG A 225 -23.98 -12.56 28.62
N GLY A 226 -22.85 -11.89 28.83
CA GLY A 226 -21.79 -11.79 27.81
C GLY A 226 -21.21 -13.16 27.41
N ARG A 227 -21.25 -14.17 28.29
CA ARG A 227 -20.84 -15.54 27.98
C ARG A 227 -21.86 -16.24 27.09
N MET A 228 -23.14 -16.13 27.41
CA MET A 228 -24.23 -16.67 26.60
C MET A 228 -24.28 -16.04 25.21
N GLU A 229 -24.08 -14.73 25.09
CA GLU A 229 -23.99 -14.03 23.80
C GLU A 229 -22.82 -14.55 22.96
N ARG A 230 -21.65 -14.79 23.59
CA ARG A 230 -20.51 -15.42 22.91
C ARG A 230 -20.84 -16.83 22.45
N ASP A 231 -21.53 -17.62 23.26
CA ASP A 231 -21.89 -19.00 22.91
C ASP A 231 -22.94 -19.05 21.79
N LEU A 232 -23.93 -18.16 21.80
CA LEU A 232 -24.88 -17.98 20.69
C LEU A 232 -24.17 -17.56 19.41
N LYS A 233 -23.23 -16.61 19.48
CA LYS A 233 -22.39 -16.23 18.34
C LYS A 233 -21.56 -17.41 17.81
N ASN A 234 -20.99 -18.22 18.71
CA ASN A 234 -20.26 -19.42 18.33
C ASN A 234 -21.18 -20.45 17.66
N LEU A 235 -22.42 -20.63 18.14
CA LEU A 235 -23.41 -21.50 17.51
C LEU A 235 -23.82 -20.98 16.12
N ARG A 236 -24.10 -19.68 15.99
CA ARG A 236 -24.37 -19.04 14.69
C ARG A 236 -23.24 -19.31 13.70
N ASN A 237 -21.99 -19.15 14.14
CA ASN A 237 -20.82 -19.48 13.32
C ASN A 237 -20.80 -20.96 12.91
N LYS A 238 -21.13 -21.90 13.80
CA LYS A 238 -21.23 -23.34 13.46
C LYS A 238 -22.35 -23.63 12.45
N VAL A 239 -23.51 -22.98 12.58
CA VAL A 239 -24.63 -23.11 11.62
C VAL A 239 -24.24 -22.58 10.25
N VAL A 240 -23.62 -21.39 10.20
CA VAL A 240 -23.04 -20.85 8.97
C VAL A 240 -22.02 -21.84 8.41
N GLN A 241 -21.07 -22.36 9.21
CA GLN A 241 -20.09 -23.38 8.80
C GLN A 241 -20.73 -24.66 8.24
N ALA A 242 -21.85 -25.11 8.80
CA ALA A 242 -22.60 -26.25 8.27
C ALA A 242 -23.25 -25.92 6.91
N ALA A 243 -23.84 -24.73 6.76
CA ALA A 243 -24.33 -24.24 5.48
C ALA A 243 -23.18 -24.08 4.46
N LYS A 244 -21.99 -23.65 4.93
CA LYS A 244 -20.80 -23.53 4.11
C LYS A 244 -20.33 -24.85 3.51
N ARG A 245 -20.58 -26.00 4.16
CA ARG A 245 -20.24 -27.31 3.59
C ARG A 245 -21.13 -27.67 2.41
N ARG A 246 -22.35 -27.12 2.37
CA ARG A 246 -23.32 -27.36 1.30
C ARG A 246 -23.08 -26.47 0.08
N ASP A 247 -22.63 -25.22 0.28
CA ASP A 247 -22.36 -24.32 -0.86
C ASP A 247 -20.88 -24.27 -1.26
N GLN A 248 -20.41 -25.38 -1.86
CA GLN A 248 -19.09 -25.44 -2.49
C GLN A 248 -18.95 -24.46 -3.67
N THR A 249 -20.06 -24.07 -4.30
CA THR A 249 -20.05 -23.19 -5.46
C THR A 249 -19.69 -21.76 -5.07
N LEU A 250 -20.32 -21.20 -4.04
CA LEU A 250 -19.99 -19.89 -3.50
C LEU A 250 -18.54 -19.86 -3.02
N ARG A 251 -18.08 -20.89 -2.29
CA ARG A 251 -16.68 -20.98 -1.86
C ARG A 251 -15.70 -20.93 -3.03
N ARG A 252 -15.95 -21.69 -4.10
CA ARG A 252 -15.10 -21.70 -5.30
C ARG A 252 -15.13 -20.34 -6.02
N GLN A 253 -16.28 -19.70 -6.12
CA GLN A 253 -16.42 -18.38 -6.75
C GLN A 253 -15.69 -17.30 -5.94
N PHE A 254 -15.83 -17.32 -4.61
CA PHE A 254 -15.13 -16.44 -3.69
C PHE A 254 -13.61 -16.61 -3.78
N ALA A 255 -13.13 -17.85 -3.69
CA ALA A 255 -11.70 -18.15 -3.79
C ALA A 255 -11.10 -17.74 -5.15
N ARG A 256 -11.85 -17.92 -6.25
CA ARG A 256 -11.46 -17.45 -7.59
C ARG A 256 -11.35 -15.93 -7.62
N ALA A 257 -12.34 -15.22 -7.07
CA ALA A 257 -12.32 -13.75 -7.01
C ALA A 257 -11.12 -13.23 -6.20
N GLN A 258 -10.87 -13.79 -5.01
CA GLN A 258 -9.70 -13.43 -4.21
C GLN A 258 -8.39 -13.74 -4.93
N THR A 259 -8.27 -14.91 -5.55
CA THR A 259 -7.02 -15.31 -6.22
C THR A 259 -6.70 -14.41 -7.42
N GLN A 260 -7.72 -13.93 -8.14
CA GLN A 260 -7.50 -13.03 -9.27
C GLN A 260 -7.25 -11.59 -8.84
N LEU A 261 -8.03 -11.04 -7.90
CA LEU A 261 -7.89 -9.65 -7.46
C LEU A 261 -6.70 -9.44 -6.51
N PHE A 262 -6.51 -10.39 -5.59
CA PHE A 262 -5.51 -10.35 -4.53
C PHE A 262 -4.74 -11.68 -4.42
N PRO A 263 -3.99 -12.09 -5.45
CA PRO A 263 -3.15 -13.29 -5.40
C PRO A 263 -2.28 -13.28 -4.13
N SER A 264 -2.38 -14.33 -3.33
CA SER A 264 -1.69 -14.46 -2.02
C SER A 264 -1.98 -13.33 -1.01
N GLY A 265 -3.05 -12.55 -1.21
CA GLY A 265 -3.42 -11.38 -0.42
C GLY A 265 -2.67 -10.10 -0.82
N THR A 266 -2.11 -10.03 -2.02
CA THR A 266 -1.42 -8.85 -2.53
C THR A 266 -2.11 -8.36 -3.81
N PRO A 267 -2.21 -7.04 -4.07
CA PRO A 267 -2.85 -6.54 -5.28
C PRO A 267 -2.28 -7.20 -6.54
N GLN A 268 -3.15 -7.60 -7.47
CA GLN A 268 -2.76 -8.33 -8.68
C GLN A 268 -1.60 -7.67 -9.45
N GLU A 269 -1.66 -6.35 -9.65
CA GLU A 269 -0.64 -5.55 -10.35
C GLU A 269 0.75 -5.58 -9.70
N ARG A 270 0.87 -6.04 -8.44
CA ARG A 270 2.15 -6.17 -7.73
C ARG A 270 2.74 -7.59 -7.78
N THR A 271 2.00 -8.54 -8.33
CA THR A 271 2.28 -9.97 -8.15
C THR A 271 2.27 -10.73 -9.47
N ILE A 272 1.38 -10.37 -10.40
CA ILE A 272 1.27 -11.04 -11.70
C ILE A 272 1.88 -10.13 -12.77
N ALA A 273 2.87 -10.65 -13.48
CA ALA A 273 3.49 -9.94 -14.59
C ALA A 273 2.53 -9.77 -15.76
N GLY A 274 2.58 -8.62 -16.44
CA GLY A 274 1.75 -8.32 -17.62
C GLY A 274 1.86 -9.38 -18.73
N LEU A 275 3.03 -10.02 -18.86
CA LEU A 275 3.28 -11.08 -19.84
C LEU A 275 2.31 -12.26 -19.70
N PHE A 276 1.87 -12.60 -18.48
CA PHE A 276 0.87 -13.64 -18.25
C PHE A 276 -0.44 -13.33 -19.00
N PHE A 277 -0.91 -12.10 -18.89
CA PHE A 277 -2.15 -11.66 -19.53
C PHE A 277 -1.99 -11.54 -21.04
N LEU A 278 -0.86 -11.01 -21.52
CA LEU A 278 -0.57 -10.92 -22.96
C LEU A 278 -0.51 -12.31 -23.62
N ASN A 279 0.14 -13.28 -22.98
CA ASN A 279 0.19 -14.65 -23.49
C ASN A 279 -1.20 -15.31 -23.54
N ARG A 280 -2.06 -15.00 -22.56
CA ARG A 280 -3.39 -15.62 -22.44
C ARG A 280 -4.45 -14.97 -23.33
N TYR A 281 -4.41 -13.65 -23.48
CA TYR A 281 -5.47 -12.86 -24.13
C TYR A 281 -5.01 -12.20 -25.44
N GLY A 282 -3.72 -12.29 -25.78
CA GLY A 282 -3.14 -11.73 -26.99
C GLY A 282 -2.89 -10.22 -26.92
N PRO A 283 -2.29 -9.66 -27.98
CA PRO A 283 -1.87 -8.24 -28.03
C PRO A 283 -3.04 -7.25 -28.01
N ALA A 284 -4.23 -7.65 -28.46
CA ALA A 284 -5.43 -6.80 -28.46
C ALA A 284 -5.85 -6.34 -27.04
N LEU A 285 -5.36 -7.02 -25.99
CA LEU A 285 -5.53 -6.57 -24.62
C LEU A 285 -4.91 -5.18 -24.38
N ILE A 286 -3.78 -4.87 -25.04
CA ILE A 286 -3.10 -3.58 -24.86
C ILE A 286 -4.03 -2.45 -25.31
N ASP A 287 -4.65 -2.58 -26.48
CA ASP A 287 -5.56 -1.56 -27.02
C ASP A 287 -6.73 -1.30 -26.07
N ARG A 288 -7.28 -2.37 -25.46
CA ARG A 288 -8.33 -2.25 -24.45
C ARG A 288 -7.86 -1.55 -23.19
N LEU A 289 -6.66 -1.83 -22.70
CA LEU A 289 -6.12 -1.17 -21.50
C LEU A 289 -5.78 0.30 -21.71
N VAL A 290 -5.51 0.70 -22.95
CA VAL A 290 -5.27 2.10 -23.33
C VAL A 290 -6.59 2.85 -23.52
N THR A 291 -7.64 2.18 -24.01
CA THR A 291 -8.89 2.84 -24.45
C THR A 291 -9.99 2.79 -23.40
N ASP A 292 -10.16 1.68 -22.68
CA ASP A 292 -11.30 1.45 -21.79
C ASP A 292 -11.23 2.31 -20.49
N PRO A 293 -10.09 2.42 -19.79
CA PRO A 293 -10.00 3.17 -18.53
C PRO A 293 -9.97 4.69 -18.73
N THR A 294 -10.65 5.42 -17.85
CA THR A 294 -10.44 6.88 -17.73
C THR A 294 -9.23 7.18 -16.85
N LEU A 295 -8.59 8.34 -17.05
CA LEU A 295 -7.50 8.84 -16.21
C LEU A 295 -7.91 9.24 -14.78
N ASP A 296 -9.14 8.95 -14.34
CA ASP A 296 -9.57 9.18 -12.95
C ASP A 296 -8.92 8.15 -12.01
N THR A 297 -7.97 8.62 -11.22
CA THR A 297 -7.17 7.81 -10.31
C THR A 297 -7.81 7.66 -8.93
N ARG A 298 -9.01 8.21 -8.71
CA ARG A 298 -9.78 8.01 -7.46
C ARG A 298 -10.41 6.62 -7.38
N HIS A 299 -10.46 5.91 -8.50
CA HIS A 299 -11.09 4.60 -8.60
C HIS A 299 -10.07 3.52 -8.99
N HIS A 300 -10.25 2.32 -8.43
CA HIS A 300 -9.57 1.12 -8.90
C HIS A 300 -10.36 0.50 -10.05
N TRP A 301 -9.68 0.19 -11.15
CA TRP A 301 -10.32 -0.41 -12.32
C TRP A 301 -10.32 -1.94 -12.24
N VAL A 302 -11.50 -2.54 -12.41
CA VAL A 302 -11.63 -4.00 -12.57
C VAL A 302 -12.12 -4.28 -13.99
N VAL A 303 -11.22 -4.79 -14.83
CA VAL A 303 -11.47 -4.99 -16.26
C VAL A 303 -11.72 -6.47 -16.53
N ALA A 304 -12.81 -6.74 -17.24
CA ALA A 304 -13.12 -8.09 -17.73
C ALA A 304 -12.26 -8.39 -18.97
N VAL A 305 -11.50 -9.49 -18.89
CA VAL A 305 -10.68 -10.04 -19.97
C VAL A 305 -11.16 -11.42 -20.40
#